data_AF-A0A8T3M416-F1
#
_entry.id   AF-A0A8T3M416-F1
#
_cell.length_a   1.000
_cell.length_b   1.000
_cell.length_c   1.000
_cell.angle_alpha   90.00
_cell.angle_beta   90.00
_cell.angle_gamma   90.00
#
_symmetry.space_group_name_H-M   'P 1'
#
loop_
_entity.id
_entity.type
_entity.pdbx_description
1 polymer ?
#
loop_
_entity_poly.entity_id
_entity_poly.type
_entity_poly.pdbx_seq_one_letter_code
_entity_poly.pdbx_strand_id
1 'polypeptide(L)' 'IQLAASAGVTAIIQPGGSIRDEMAIEVADRHHLAMVFTGRRHFRH' A
#
# COMPACT_ATOMS: atom_id res chain seq x y z
N ILE A 1 3.40 5.35 -0.16
CA ILE A 1 2.70 5.08 1.13
C ILE A 1 2.92 6.23 2.10
N GLN A 2 4.15 6.64 2.37
CA GLN A 2 4.44 7.73 3.31
C GLN A 2 3.68 9.04 3.00
N LEU A 3 3.63 9.45 1.72
CA LEU A 3 2.83 10.62 1.32
C LEU A 3 1.33 10.46 1.63
N ALA A 4 0.76 9.27 1.37
CA ALA A 4 -0.64 8.97 1.64
C ALA A 4 -0.93 8.98 3.15
N ALA A 5 -0.02 8.42 3.95
CA ALA A 5 -0.10 8.47 5.41
C ALA A 5 -0.11 9.93 5.92
N SER A 6 0.81 10.76 5.43
CA SER A 6 0.86 12.19 5.80
C SER A 6 -0.37 12.98 5.34
N ALA A 7 -1.07 12.50 4.31
CA ALA A 7 -2.32 13.09 3.83
C ALA A 7 -3.56 12.64 4.64
N GLY A 8 -3.39 11.81 5.67
CA GLY A 8 -4.49 11.33 6.52
C GLY A 8 -5.31 10.20 5.91
N VAL A 9 -4.76 9.49 4.92
CA VAL A 9 -5.38 8.25 4.41
C VAL A 9 -5.47 7.23 5.54
N THR A 10 -6.55 6.45 5.58
CA THR A 10 -6.76 5.40 6.61
C THR A 10 -6.54 3.99 6.08
N ALA A 11 -6.64 3.79 4.77
CA ALA A 11 -6.48 2.48 4.13
C ALA A 11 -5.90 2.57 2.71
N ILE A 12 -5.16 1.55 2.30
CA ILE A 12 -4.56 1.40 0.97
C ILE A 12 -4.89 0.01 0.40
N ILE A 13 -5.35 -0.03 -0.85
CA ILE A 13 -5.54 -1.26 -1.61
C ILE A 13 -4.61 -1.25 -2.82
N GLN A 14 -3.84 -2.33 -3.02
CA GLN A 14 -2.92 -2.44 -4.15
C GLN A 14 -2.78 -3.89 -4.65
N PRO A 15 -2.27 -4.13 -5.87
CA PRO A 15 -2.08 -5.49 -6.37
C PRO A 15 -1.06 -6.32 -5.58
N GLY A 16 -0.01 -5.69 -5.06
CA GLY A 16 1.20 -6.39 -4.61
C GLY A 16 1.98 -7.00 -5.78
N GLY A 17 2.99 -7.81 -5.46
CA GLY A 17 3.90 -8.47 -6.41
C GLY A 17 5.22 -7.75 -6.61
N SER A 18 5.55 -6.77 -5.77
CA SER A 18 6.86 -6.12 -5.74
C SER A 18 7.83 -6.89 -4.85
N ILE A 19 9.10 -6.97 -5.25
CA ILE A 19 10.20 -7.43 -4.38
C ILE A 19 10.29 -6.56 -3.10
N ARG A 20 9.78 -5.32 -3.16
CA ARG A 20 9.81 -4.36 -2.05
C ARG A 20 8.47 -4.21 -1.32
N ASP A 21 7.55 -5.17 -1.46
CA ASP A 21 6.27 -5.11 -0.75
C ASP A 21 6.45 -5.12 0.78
N GLU A 22 7.50 -5.76 1.31
CA GLU A 22 7.82 -5.75 2.75
C GLU A 22 8.04 -4.32 3.27
N MET A 23 8.81 -3.51 2.55
CA MET A 23 9.03 -2.10 2.90
C MET A 23 7.72 -1.30 2.88
N ALA A 24 6.83 -1.61 1.92
CA ALA A 24 5.53 -0.98 1.84
C ALA A 24 4.65 -1.32 3.06
N ILE A 25 4.61 -2.59 3.47
CA ILE A 25 3.89 -3.07 4.65
C ILE A 25 4.44 -2.39 5.91
N GLU A 26 5.77 -2.36 6.08
CA GLU A 26 6.41 -1.76 7.26
C GLU A 26 6.06 -0.27 7.42
N VAL A 27 5.97 0.47 6.30
CA VAL A 27 5.54 1.87 6.33
C VAL A 27 4.05 1.98 6.67
N ALA A 28 3.20 1.09 6.14
CA ALA A 28 1.78 1.09 6.47
C ALA A 28 1.53 0.79 7.96
N ASP A 29 2.22 -0.20 8.51
CA ASP A 29 2.13 -0.59 9.93
C ASP A 29 2.58 0.55 10.85
N ARG A 30 3.70 1.21 10.53
CA ARG A 30 4.18 2.38 11.28
C ARG A 30 3.19 3.53 11.32
N HIS A 31 2.34 3.65 10.30
CA HIS A 31 1.32 4.68 10.20
C HIS A 31 -0.09 4.17 10.57
N HIS A 32 -0.22 2.96 11.10
CA HIS A 32 -1.49 2.32 11.45
C HIS A 32 -2.51 2.31 10.30
N LEU A 33 -2.03 2.12 9.07
CA LEU A 33 -2.86 2.06 7.87
C LEU A 33 -3.34 0.63 7.63
N ALA A 34 -4.61 0.46 7.29
CA ALA A 34 -5.08 -0.81 6.77
C ALA A 34 -4.54 -1.01 5.34
N MET A 35 -3.80 -2.10 5.09
CA MET A 35 -3.32 -2.45 3.75
C MET A 35 -3.92 -3.76 3.25
N VAL A 36 -4.39 -3.77 2.01
CA VAL A 36 -4.96 -4.96 1.36
C VAL A 36 -4.30 -5.22 0.01
N PHE A 37 -3.92 -6.48 -0.22
CA PHE A 37 -3.42 -6.94 -1.51
C PHE A 37 -4.51 -7.64 -2.33
N THR A 38 -4.65 -7.25 -3.60
CA THR A 38 -5.66 -7.84 -4.50
C THR A 38 -5.10 -8.96 -5.38
N GLY A 39 -3.77 -9.03 -5.56
CA GLY A 39 -3.13 -9.92 -6.53
C GLY A 39 -3.51 -9.64 -7.99
N ARG A 40 -4.25 -8.56 -8.27
CA ARG A 40 -4.78 -8.24 -9.60
C ARG A 40 -4.43 -6.81 -9.99
N ARG A 41 -3.67 -6.68 -11.08
CA ARG A 41 -3.33 -5.39 -11.68
C ARG A 41 -4.33 -5.01 -12.75
N HIS A 42 -4.96 -3.85 -12.59
CA HIS A 42 -5.82 -3.24 -13.60
C HIS A 42 -5.01 -2.15 -14.31
N PHE A 43 -4.24 -2.52 -15.33
CA PHE A 43 -3.52 -1.56 -16.16
C PHE A 43 -4.39 -1.14 -17.34
N ARG A 44 -4.42 0.16 -17.62
CA ARG A 44 -5.09 0.75 -18.77
C ARG A 44 -4.10 1.75 -19.39
N HIS A 45 -3.81 1.57 -20.68
CA HIS A 45 -2.98 2.50 -21.46
C HIS A 45 -3.65 3.87 -21.57
#